data_AF-A0A2G9YK63-F1
#
_entry.id   AF-A0A2G9YK63-F1
#
_cell.length_a   1.000
_cell.length_b   1.000
_cell.length_c   1.000
_cell.angle_alpha   90.00
_cell.angle_beta   90.00
_cell.angle_gamma   90.00
#
_symmetry.space_group_name_H-M   'P 1'
#
loop_
_entity.id
_entity.type
_entity.pdbx_description
1 polymer ?
#
loop_
_entity_poly.entity_id
_entity_poly.type
_entity_poly.pdbx_seq_one_letter_code
_entity_poly.pdbx_strand_id
1 'polypeptide(L)'
;MNDHRIFERFPVDIDARYLNSDTGKEGLAKVQDVSAKGLGLTVSEKLRLSAALEIWLEMKNKGEPLYARGKVVWEKLTEKNDYRLGVELEKADLMGISRVFRLA
;
A
#
# COMPACT_ATOMS: atom_id res chain seq x y z
N MET A 1 5.13 -10.23 23.26
CA MET A 1 5.23 -9.17 22.25
C MET A 1 3.82 -8.90 21.81
N ASN A 2 3.21 -7.81 22.30
CA ASN A 2 1.78 -7.59 22.12
C ASN A 2 1.53 -6.94 20.77
N ASP A 3 0.63 -7.55 20.01
CA ASP A 3 0.13 -6.97 18.79
C ASP A 3 -0.81 -5.81 19.14
N HIS A 4 -0.40 -4.58 18.82
CA HIS A 4 -1.17 -3.36 19.08
C HIS A 4 -2.01 -2.94 17.86
N ARG A 5 -2.13 -3.79 16.85
CA ARG A 5 -2.94 -3.51 15.66
C ARG A 5 -4.43 -3.50 16.01
N ILE A 6 -5.09 -2.41 15.63
CA ILE A 6 -6.55 -2.27 15.75
C ILE A 6 -7.26 -3.06 14.63
N PHE A 7 -6.60 -3.18 13.46
CA PHE A 7 -7.15 -3.86 12.29
C PHE A 7 -6.30 -5.06 11.90
N GLU A 8 -6.98 -6.18 11.63
CA GLU A 8 -6.35 -7.34 11.02
C GLU A 8 -5.79 -6.99 9.64
N ARG A 9 -4.64 -7.59 9.31
CA ARG A 9 -4.01 -7.46 8.00
C ARG A 9 -4.12 -8.77 7.25
N PHE A 10 -4.48 -8.70 5.99
CA PHE A 10 -4.66 -9.86 5.14
C PHE A 10 -3.61 -9.86 4.04
N PRO A 11 -2.96 -11.00 3.78
CA PRO A 11 -1.99 -11.10 2.70
C PRO A 11 -2.68 -10.98 1.35
N VAL A 12 -2.06 -10.27 0.42
CA VAL A 12 -2.52 -10.09 -0.96
C VAL A 12 -1.33 -10.10 -1.91
N ASP A 13 -1.58 -10.25 -3.21
CA ASP A 13 -0.57 -10.09 -4.27
C ASP A 13 -1.18 -9.25 -5.39
N ILE A 14 -0.98 -7.93 -5.29
CA ILE A 14 -1.58 -6.94 -6.19
C ILE A 14 -0.51 -5.96 -6.65
N ASP A 15 -0.43 -5.77 -7.97
CA ASP A 15 0.40 -4.72 -8.56
C ASP A 15 -0.24 -3.36 -8.31
N ALA A 16 0.57 -2.34 -8.08
CA ALA A 16 0.12 -0.99 -7.87
C ALA A 16 1.05 0.03 -8.53
N ARG A 17 0.47 1.18 -8.88
CA ARG A 17 1.23 2.39 -9.20
C ARG A 17 1.11 3.37 -8.05
N TYR A 18 2.14 4.16 -7.83
CA TYR A 18 2.10 5.24 -6.86
C TYR A 18 2.67 6.53 -7.43
N LEU A 19 2.19 7.65 -6.91
CA LEU A 19 2.76 8.99 -7.09
C LEU A 19 3.18 9.50 -5.72
N ASN A 20 4.46 9.84 -5.57
CA ASN A 20 4.95 10.56 -4.40
C ASN A 20 4.62 12.05 -4.56
N SER A 21 3.59 12.51 -3.86
CA SER A 21 3.05 13.86 -3.97
C SER A 21 4.07 14.94 -3.56
N ASP A 22 5.07 14.60 -2.73
CA ASP A 22 6.09 15.57 -2.29
C ASP A 22 7.14 15.84 -3.38
N THR A 23 7.34 14.89 -4.29
CA THR A 23 8.40 14.96 -5.32
C THR A 23 7.88 14.95 -6.75
N GLY A 24 6.61 14.62 -6.95
CA GLY A 24 6.00 14.40 -8.26
C GLY A 24 6.48 13.12 -8.96
N LYS A 25 7.25 12.26 -8.29
CA LYS A 25 7.78 11.03 -8.89
C LYS A 25 6.78 9.89 -8.83
N GLU A 26 6.60 9.22 -9.96
CA GLU A 26 5.80 8.01 -10.06
C GLU A 26 6.68 6.76 -9.95
N GLY A 27 6.08 5.65 -9.49
CA GLY A 27 6.73 4.37 -9.45
C GLY A 27 5.77 3.19 -9.42
N LEU A 28 6.32 2.00 -9.59
CA LEU A 28 5.61 0.74 -9.43
C LEU A 28 5.80 0.19 -8.01
N ALA A 29 4.76 -0.45 -7.49
CA ALA A 29 4.76 -1.09 -6.19
C ALA A 29 4.06 -2.44 -6.25
N LYS A 30 4.40 -3.30 -5.30
CA LYS A 30 3.66 -4.54 -5.04
C LYS A 30 3.01 -4.47 -3.66
N VAL A 31 1.69 -4.59 -3.60
CA VAL A 31 0.94 -4.70 -2.34
C VAL A 31 1.03 -6.15 -1.88
N GLN A 32 1.57 -6.38 -0.67
CA GLN A 32 1.67 -7.74 -0.11
C GLN A 32 0.71 -7.98 1.06
N ASP A 33 0.18 -6.92 1.68
CA ASP A 33 -0.87 -7.03 2.68
C ASP A 33 -1.71 -5.73 2.76
N VAL A 34 -2.95 -5.87 3.23
CA VAL A 34 -3.91 -4.77 3.38
C VAL A 34 -4.69 -4.92 4.69
N SER A 35 -5.13 -3.79 5.23
CA SER A 35 -6.08 -3.67 6.34
C SER A 35 -6.99 -2.48 6.11
N ALA A 36 -8.02 -2.32 6.94
CA ALA A 36 -8.94 -1.18 6.90
C ALA A 36 -8.25 0.19 6.81
N LYS A 37 -7.06 0.35 7.41
CA LYS A 37 -6.36 1.64 7.52
C LYS A 37 -4.92 1.61 7.00
N GLY A 38 -4.51 0.57 6.29
CA GLY A 38 -3.12 0.51 5.86
C GLY A 38 -2.79 -0.51 4.80
N LEU A 39 -1.73 -0.22 4.05
CA LEU A 39 -1.16 -1.05 3.01
C LEU A 39 0.29 -1.40 3.34
N GLY A 40 0.68 -2.62 2.99
CA GLY A 40 2.07 -3.06 3.02
C GLY A 40 2.58 -3.13 1.60
N LEU A 41 3.47 -2.21 1.22
CA LEU A 41 4.01 -2.06 -0.14
C LEU A 41 5.46 -2.52 -0.24
N THR A 42 5.87 -2.95 -1.42
CA THR A 42 7.28 -3.15 -1.77
C THR A 42 7.58 -2.34 -3.03
N VAL A 43 8.66 -1.56 -3.01
CA VAL A 43 9.09 -0.67 -4.10
C VAL A 43 10.61 -0.78 -4.31
N SER A 44 11.10 -0.47 -5.50
CA SER A 44 12.55 -0.51 -5.82
C SER A 44 13.32 0.72 -5.33
N GLU A 45 12.62 1.82 -5.04
CA GLU A 45 13.23 3.09 -4.61
C GLU A 45 12.88 3.43 -3.17
N LYS A 46 13.83 4.06 -2.48
CA LYS A 46 13.63 4.50 -1.09
C LYS A 46 12.62 5.65 -1.03
N LEU A 47 11.57 5.49 -0.22
CA LEU A 47 10.60 6.55 0.08
C LEU A 47 10.78 7.07 1.51
N ARG A 48 10.72 8.39 1.68
CA ARG A 48 10.91 9.01 3.00
C ARG A 48 9.74 8.69 3.93
N LEU A 49 10.02 8.60 5.22
CA LEU A 49 8.97 8.61 6.24
C LEU A 49 8.10 9.85 6.09
N SER A 50 6.82 9.68 6.37
CA SER A 50 5.74 10.67 6.19
C SER A 50 5.49 11.11 4.74
N ALA A 51 6.17 10.53 3.74
CA ALA A 51 5.93 10.88 2.35
C ALA A 51 4.48 10.59 1.98
N ALA A 52 3.82 11.57 1.34
CA ALA A 52 2.44 11.45 0.89
C ALA A 52 2.38 10.70 -0.44
N LEU A 53 1.55 9.65 -0.49
CA LEU A 53 1.39 8.79 -1.66
C LEU A 53 -0.06 8.80 -2.14
N GLU A 54 -0.23 8.98 -3.44
CA GLU A 54 -1.42 8.55 -4.17
C GLU A 54 -1.14 7.17 -4.76
N ILE A 55 -2.06 6.22 -4.60
CA ILE A 55 -1.83 4.80 -4.91
C ILE A 55 -3.01 4.27 -5.72
N TRP A 56 -2.71 3.59 -6.83
CA TRP A 56 -3.69 2.91 -7.67
C TRP A 56 -3.40 1.41 -7.64
N LEU A 57 -4.29 0.65 -7.02
CA LEU A 57 -4.20 -0.81 -6.95
C LEU A 57 -4.83 -1.42 -8.21
N GLU A 58 -4.05 -2.17 -8.97
CA GLU A 58 -4.47 -2.74 -10.25
C GLU A 58 -5.33 -3.98 -10.01
N MET A 59 -6.62 -3.88 -10.35
CA MET A 59 -7.60 -4.94 -10.10
C MET A 59 -7.64 -5.92 -11.28
N LYS A 60 -7.37 -7.21 -11.04
CA LYS A 60 -7.31 -8.25 -12.08
C LYS A 60 -8.62 -8.46 -12.87
N ASN A 61 -9.77 -8.00 -12.35
CA ASN A 61 -11.11 -8.30 -12.89
C ASN A 61 -11.71 -7.20 -13.78
N LYS A 62 -10.90 -6.48 -14.59
CA LYS A 62 -11.32 -5.46 -15.58
C LYS A 62 -12.09 -4.25 -15.03
N GLY A 63 -12.07 -4.01 -13.72
CA GLY A 63 -12.59 -2.79 -13.12
C GLY A 63 -11.54 -1.68 -13.08
N GLU A 64 -11.97 -0.43 -12.88
CA GLU A 64 -11.05 0.66 -12.61
C GLU A 64 -10.15 0.35 -11.39
N PRO A 65 -8.87 0.77 -11.43
CA PRO A 65 -7.96 0.63 -10.30
C PRO A 65 -8.58 1.19 -9.03
N LEU A 66 -8.34 0.53 -7.90
CA LEU A 66 -8.77 1.10 -6.63
C LEU A 66 -7.80 2.22 -6.26
N TYR A 67 -8.35 3.42 -6.08
CA TYR A 67 -7.57 4.57 -5.68
C TYR A 67 -7.52 4.70 -4.16
N ALA A 68 -6.34 5.01 -3.63
CA ALA A 68 -6.11 5.27 -2.21
C ALA A 68 -5.09 6.39 -1.99
N ARG A 69 -5.20 7.08 -0.85
CA ARG A 69 -4.20 8.04 -0.36
C ARG A 69 -3.68 7.62 1.00
N GLY A 70 -2.39 7.85 1.23
CA GLY A 70 -1.79 7.56 2.52
C GLY A 70 -0.40 8.14 2.70
N LYS A 71 0.19 7.86 3.85
CA LYS A 71 1.55 8.30 4.20
C LYS A 71 2.42 7.13 4.60
N VAL A 72 3.70 7.17 4.22
CA VAL A 72 4.69 6.19 4.67
C VAL A 72 4.90 6.35 6.17
N VAL A 73 4.60 5.31 6.96
CA VAL A 73 4.77 5.32 8.44
C VAL A 73 5.99 4.54 8.90
N TRP A 74 6.48 3.60 8.09
CA TRP A 74 7.76 2.95 8.30
C TRP A 74 8.31 2.43 6.97
N GLU A 75 9.63 2.23 6.94
CA GLU A 75 10.34 1.63 5.81
C GLU A 75 11.39 0.62 6.31
N LYS A 76 11.70 -0.38 5.48
CA LYS A 76 12.76 -1.36 5.73
C LYS A 76 13.35 -1.84 4.40
N LEU A 77 14.67 -1.79 4.26
CA LEU A 77 15.37 -2.44 3.15
C LEU A 77 15.22 -3.96 3.27
N THR A 78 14.88 -4.60 2.17
CA THR A 78 14.77 -6.06 2.04
C THR A 78 16.06 -6.64 1.48
N GLU A 79 16.23 -7.95 1.61
CA GLU A 79 17.41 -8.67 1.09
C GLU A 79 17.56 -8.57 -0.44
N LYS A 80 16.46 -8.31 -1.15
CA LYS A 80 16.44 -8.16 -2.62
C LYS A 80 16.79 -6.76 -3.12
N ASN A 81 17.27 -5.89 -2.22
CA ASN A 81 17.53 -4.48 -2.50
C ASN A 81 16.28 -3.63 -2.84
N ASP A 82 15.09 -4.15 -2.52
CA ASP A 82 13.83 -3.41 -2.53
C ASP A 82 13.51 -2.84 -1.13
N TYR A 83 12.62 -1.87 -1.05
CA TYR A 83 12.11 -1.30 0.20
C TYR A 83 10.71 -1.79 0.50
N ARG A 84 10.54 -2.40 1.67
CA ARG A 84 9.23 -2.70 2.26
C ARG A 84 8.75 -1.48 3.03
N LEU A 85 7.52 -1.07 2.79
CA LEU A 85 6.91 0.12 3.37
C LEU A 85 5.59 -0.22 4.05
N GLY A 86 5.34 0.42 5.19
CA GLY A 86 4.01 0.54 5.75
C GLY A 86 3.42 1.88 5.35
N VAL A 87 2.21 1.86 4.81
CA VAL A 87 1.44 3.06 4.49
C VAL A 87 0.20 3.10 5.39
N GLU A 88 0.01 4.22 6.08
CA GLU A 88 -1.26 4.54 6.75
C GLU A 88 -2.17 5.26 5.77
N LEU A 89 -3.39 4.74 5.58
CA LEU A 89 -4.38 5.33 4.69
C LEU A 89 -5.08 6.51 5.38
N GLU A 90 -5.31 7.58 4.63
CA GLU A 90 -5.99 8.79 5.13
C GLU A 90 -7.44 8.52 5.55
N LYS A 91 -8.10 7.62 4.81
CA LYS A 91 -9.46 7.16 5.09
C LYS A 91 -9.49 5.65 5.12
N ALA A 92 -10.30 5.10 6.02
CA ALA A 92 -10.62 3.70 5.97
C ALA A 92 -11.61 3.47 4.81
N ASP A 93 -11.14 2.86 3.72
CA ASP A 93 -12.00 2.50 2.59
C ASP A 93 -12.46 1.05 2.69
N LEU A 94 -13.49 0.83 3.51
CA LEU A 94 -14.08 -0.50 3.72
C LEU A 94 -14.69 -1.07 2.43
N MET A 95 -15.19 -0.21 1.53
CA MET A 95 -15.79 -0.63 0.26
C MET A 95 -14.72 -1.05 -0.74
N GLY A 96 -13.66 -0.27 -0.91
CA GLY A 96 -12.50 -0.62 -1.71
C GLY A 96 -11.84 -1.91 -1.22
N ILE A 97 -11.67 -2.05 0.09
CA ILE A 97 -11.11 -3.25 0.71
C ILE A 97 -11.99 -4.48 0.49
N SER A 98 -13.32 -4.34 0.50
CA SER A 98 -14.23 -5.44 0.14
C SER A 98 -13.98 -5.98 -1.29
N ARG A 99 -13.55 -5.11 -2.22
CA ARG A 99 -13.19 -5.51 -3.58
C ARG A 99 -11.87 -6.25 -3.61
N VAL A 100 -10.91 -5.83 -2.78
CA VAL A 100 -9.61 -6.51 -2.60
C VAL A 100 -9.80 -7.90 -2.00
N PHE A 101 -10.67 -8.05 -1.00
CA PHE A 101 -10.96 -9.36 -0.38
C PHE A 101 -11.53 -10.39 -1.33
N ARG A 102 -12.27 -9.99 -2.37
CA ARG A 102 -12.77 -10.94 -3.37
C ARG A 102 -11.67 -11.54 -4.26
N LEU A 103 -10.43 -11.07 -4.12
CA LEU A 103 -9.26 -11.58 -4.85
C LEU A 103 -8.35 -12.47 -4.00
N ALA A 104 -8.58 -12.53 -2.69
CA ALA A 104 -7.79 -13.32 -1.74
C ALA A 104 -8.35 -14.74 -1.57
#